data_AF-A0A3B9ZM35-F1
#
_entry.id   AF-A0A3B9ZM35-F1
#
_cell.length_a   1.000
_cell.length_b   1.000
_cell.length_c   1.000
_cell.angle_alpha   90.00
_cell.angle_beta   90.00
_cell.angle_gamma   90.00
#
_symmetry.space_group_name_H-M   'P 1'
#
loop_
_entity.id
_entity.type
_entity.pdbx_description
1 polymer ?
#
loop_
_entity_poly.entity_id
_entity_poly.type
_entity_poly.pdbx_seq_one_letter_code
_entity_poly.pdbx_strand_id
1 'polypeptide(L)'
;MSSNFKKKVKKLFANQEELLSAKNKKVKKGNGVFDRYKNPILTNAHTPVIWRYDLDESTNPFLMERIGMNATMNSGAMKWNGKYILVVRVEGVDRKSFFAIAESPNGVDNFRFWDFPVTIPETETPDTNVYDMRLTA
;
A
#
# COMPACT_ATOMS: atom_id res chain seq x y z
N MET A 1 24.86 -1.49 -14.46
CA MET A 1 23.69 -2.40 -14.45
C MET A 1 23.61 -3.23 -15.72
N SER A 2 23.48 -4.55 -15.61
CA SER A 2 23.25 -5.48 -16.71
C SER A 2 21.90 -5.25 -17.40
N SER A 3 21.81 -5.59 -18.69
CA SER A 3 20.57 -5.47 -19.48
C SER A 3 19.43 -6.32 -18.89
N ASN A 4 19.76 -7.49 -18.30
CA ASN A 4 18.77 -8.37 -17.69
C ASN A 4 18.18 -7.78 -16.40
N PHE A 5 19.02 -7.22 -15.52
CA PHE A 5 18.56 -6.59 -14.28
C PHE A 5 17.58 -5.44 -14.55
N LYS A 6 17.92 -4.53 -15.47
CA LYS A 6 17.04 -3.41 -15.85
C LYS A 6 15.68 -3.89 -16.39
N LYS A 7 15.66 -4.98 -17.17
CA LYS A 7 14.41 -5.59 -17.67
C LYS A 7 13.55 -6.12 -16.53
N LYS A 8 14.14 -6.77 -15.53
CA LYS A 8 13.41 -7.26 -14.35
C LYS A 8 12.83 -6.11 -13.53
N VAL A 9 13.60 -5.05 -13.26
CA VAL A 9 13.13 -3.85 -12.56
C VAL A 9 11.96 -3.20 -13.31
N LYS A 10 12.07 -3.03 -14.64
CA LYS A 10 10.97 -2.49 -15.45
C LYS A 10 9.71 -3.34 -15.36
N LYS A 11 9.85 -4.67 -15.30
CA LYS A 11 8.72 -5.59 -15.13
C LYS A 11 8.05 -5.46 -13.76
N LEU A 12 8.81 -5.24 -12.69
CA LEU A 12 8.24 -4.98 -11.35
C LEU A 12 7.33 -3.76 -11.35
N PHE A 13 7.79 -2.64 -11.91
CA PHE A 13 6.98 -1.42 -12.01
C PHE A 13 5.79 -1.57 -12.95
N ALA A 14 5.95 -2.26 -14.09
CA ALA A 14 4.84 -2.51 -15.00
C ALA A 14 3.72 -3.35 -14.34
N ASN A 15 4.09 -4.41 -13.62
CA ASN A 15 3.14 -5.23 -12.87
C ASN A 15 2.46 -4.45 -11.75
N GLN A 16 3.22 -3.60 -11.03
CA GLN A 16 2.64 -2.71 -10.02
C GLN A 16 1.64 -1.75 -10.64
N GLU A 17 1.95 -1.13 -11.77
CA GLU A 17 1.01 -0.22 -12.43
C GLU A 17 -0.23 -0.90 -12.96
N GLU A 18 -0.10 -2.11 -13.51
CA GLU A 18 -1.25 -2.93 -13.91
C GLU A 18 -2.18 -3.21 -12.71
N LEU A 19 -1.62 -3.55 -11.55
CA LEU A 19 -2.39 -3.76 -10.32
C LEU A 19 -3.05 -2.47 -9.82
N LEU A 20 -2.28 -1.38 -9.69
CA LEU A 20 -2.77 -0.12 -9.11
C LEU A 20 -3.80 0.57 -9.99
N SER A 21 -3.73 0.42 -11.31
CA SER A 21 -4.68 1.02 -12.25
C SER A 21 -5.91 0.15 -12.56
N ALA A 22 -5.95 -1.08 -12.02
CA ALA A 22 -7.03 -2.03 -12.30
C ALA A 22 -8.39 -1.50 -11.82
N LYS A 23 -9.29 -1.26 -12.77
CA LYS A 23 -10.67 -0.85 -12.47
C LYS A 23 -11.41 -1.95 -11.71
N ASN A 24 -12.02 -1.58 -10.59
CA ASN A 24 -12.79 -2.51 -9.78
C ASN A 24 -14.24 -2.60 -10.30
N LYS A 25 -14.92 -3.70 -9.94
CA LYS A 25 -16.27 -3.99 -10.42
C LYS A 25 -17.18 -4.30 -9.24
N LYS A 26 -18.32 -3.60 -9.19
CA LYS A 26 -19.40 -3.93 -8.25
C LYS A 26 -19.86 -5.38 -8.45
N VAL A 27 -20.09 -6.07 -7.35
CA VAL A 27 -20.70 -7.40 -7.34
C VAL A 27 -22.20 -7.24 -7.55
N LYS A 28 -22.77 -7.91 -8.56
CA LYS A 28 -24.18 -7.74 -8.95
C LYS A 28 -25.18 -8.14 -7.86
N LYS A 29 -24.84 -9.13 -7.04
CA LYS A 29 -25.70 -9.64 -5.97
C LYS A 29 -25.38 -8.91 -4.67
N GLY A 30 -26.39 -8.27 -4.10
CA GLY A 30 -26.32 -7.60 -2.80
C GLY A 30 -27.59 -7.83 -1.99
N ASN A 31 -27.66 -7.20 -0.83
CA ASN A 31 -28.83 -7.22 0.05
C ASN A 31 -29.67 -5.92 -0.05
N GLY A 32 -29.36 -5.03 -1.00
CA GLY A 32 -30.03 -3.75 -1.17
C GLY A 32 -29.55 -2.62 -0.24
N VAL A 33 -28.60 -2.89 0.67
CA VAL A 33 -28.08 -1.89 1.63
C VAL A 33 -26.70 -1.39 1.24
N PHE A 34 -25.83 -2.27 0.75
CA PHE A 34 -24.49 -1.90 0.31
C PHE A 34 -24.07 -2.72 -0.91
N ASP A 35 -23.16 -2.14 -1.68
CA ASP A 35 -22.50 -2.80 -2.79
C ASP A 35 -21.13 -3.31 -2.35
N ARG A 36 -20.84 -4.60 -2.58
CA ARG A 36 -19.47 -5.12 -2.52
C ARG A 36 -18.78 -4.96 -3.86
N TYR A 37 -17.46 -4.97 -3.81
CA TYR A 37 -16.61 -4.93 -4.99
C TYR A 37 -15.82 -6.24 -5.12
N LYS A 38 -15.48 -6.59 -6.36
CA LYS A 38 -14.83 -7.86 -6.69
C LYS A 38 -13.42 -7.94 -6.11
N ASN A 39 -12.64 -6.88 -6.25
CA ASN A 39 -11.25 -6.84 -5.82
C ASN A 39 -11.12 -6.04 -4.51
N PRO A 40 -10.19 -6.41 -3.63
CA PRO A 40 -9.77 -5.53 -2.54
C PRO A 40 -9.23 -4.21 -3.10
N ILE A 41 -9.44 -3.12 -2.36
CA ILE A 41 -8.87 -1.81 -2.71
C ILE A 41 -7.38 -1.72 -2.39
N LEU A 42 -6.90 -2.52 -1.43
CA LEU A 42 -5.50 -2.65 -1.06
C LEU A 42 -5.21 -4.10 -0.63
N THR A 43 -3.99 -4.54 -0.90
CA THR A 43 -3.36 -5.76 -0.40
C THR A 43 -1.88 -5.43 -0.10
N ASN A 44 -1.12 -6.36 0.47
CA ASN A 44 0.32 -6.18 0.62
C ASN A 44 1.05 -5.91 -0.71
N ALA A 45 0.59 -6.50 -1.81
CA ALA A 45 1.13 -6.28 -3.15
C ALA A 45 0.91 -4.85 -3.69
N HIS A 46 0.00 -4.06 -3.09
CA HIS A 46 -0.19 -2.65 -3.44
C HIS A 46 0.92 -1.76 -2.86
N THR A 47 1.72 -2.23 -1.91
CA THR A 47 2.84 -1.46 -1.37
C THR A 47 3.88 -1.17 -2.47
N PRO A 48 4.41 0.07 -2.54
CA PRO A 48 5.39 0.48 -3.55
C PRO A 48 6.54 -0.51 -3.71
N VAL A 49 6.93 -0.79 -4.96
CA VAL A 49 8.12 -1.63 -5.25
C VAL A 49 9.35 -1.06 -4.53
N ILE A 50 9.47 0.27 -4.48
CA ILE A 50 10.56 0.99 -3.83
C ILE A 50 10.63 0.81 -2.31
N TRP A 51 9.55 0.37 -1.65
CA TRP A 51 9.60 0.04 -0.23
C TRP A 51 10.16 -1.36 0.00
N ARG A 52 9.90 -2.27 -0.94
CA ARG A 52 10.20 -3.69 -0.79
C ARG A 52 11.55 -4.07 -1.35
N TYR A 53 11.99 -3.46 -2.45
CA TYR A 53 13.19 -3.81 -3.17
C TYR A 53 14.25 -2.72 -3.07
N ASP A 54 15.48 -3.15 -2.82
CA ASP A 54 16.65 -2.40 -3.23
C ASP A 54 16.83 -2.57 -4.75
N LEU A 55 16.78 -1.46 -5.49
CA LEU A 55 16.80 -1.45 -6.96
C LEU A 55 18.20 -1.19 -7.53
N ASP A 56 19.24 -1.14 -6.70
CA ASP A 56 20.62 -1.08 -7.15
C ASP A 56 21.20 -2.50 -7.32
N GLU A 57 21.71 -2.80 -8.51
CA GLU A 57 22.28 -4.13 -8.81
C GLU A 57 23.59 -4.39 -8.06
N SER A 58 24.30 -3.33 -7.66
CA SER A 58 25.54 -3.48 -6.90
C SER A 58 25.30 -3.99 -5.48
N THR A 59 24.18 -3.60 -4.88
CA THR A 59 23.78 -3.97 -3.50
C THR A 59 22.69 -5.05 -3.47
N ASN A 60 21.99 -5.28 -4.59
CA ASN A 60 20.98 -6.33 -4.75
C ASN A 60 21.02 -7.02 -6.12
N PRO A 61 22.10 -7.76 -6.47
CA PRO A 61 22.28 -8.36 -7.79
C PRO A 61 21.18 -9.37 -8.18
N PHE A 62 20.52 -9.96 -7.19
CA PHE A 62 19.44 -10.92 -7.39
C PHE A 62 18.05 -10.29 -7.47
N LEU A 63 17.93 -8.98 -7.24
CA LEU A 63 16.66 -8.25 -7.19
C LEU A 63 15.65 -8.93 -6.24
N MET A 64 16.10 -9.23 -5.04
CA MET A 64 15.28 -9.82 -3.98
C MET A 64 14.54 -8.73 -3.22
N GLU A 65 13.38 -9.05 -2.63
CA GLU A 65 12.80 -8.18 -1.61
C GLU A 65 13.75 -8.10 -0.41
N ARG A 66 13.95 -6.87 0.09
CA ARG A 66 14.72 -6.56 1.28
C ARG A 66 13.82 -6.36 2.50
N ILE A 67 12.67 -5.72 2.28
CA ILE A 67 11.70 -5.41 3.34
C ILE A 67 10.33 -5.90 2.89
N GLY A 68 9.97 -7.12 3.30
CA GLY A 68 8.71 -7.74 2.92
C GLY A 68 7.51 -7.06 3.59
N MET A 69 6.39 -7.00 2.87
CA MET A 69 5.12 -6.51 3.41
C MET A 69 4.15 -7.69 3.59
N ASN A 70 3.64 -7.86 4.80
CA ASN A 70 2.77 -8.97 5.16
C ASN A 70 1.29 -8.64 4.86
N ALA A 71 0.80 -7.49 5.34
CA ALA A 71 -0.63 -7.15 5.23
C ALA A 71 -0.91 -5.65 5.14
N THR A 72 -2.06 -5.30 4.58
CA THR A 72 -2.66 -3.96 4.64
C THR A 72 -4.09 -4.11 5.18
N MET A 73 -4.40 -3.44 6.29
CA MET A 73 -5.64 -3.68 7.01
C MET A 73 -6.06 -2.49 7.89
N ASN A 74 -7.19 -2.65 8.60
CA ASN A 74 -7.70 -1.80 9.69
C ASN A 74 -7.50 -0.29 9.46
N SER A 75 -7.83 0.19 8.27
CA SER A 75 -7.51 1.55 7.86
C SER A 75 -8.54 2.55 8.39
N GLY A 76 -8.07 3.70 8.85
CA GLY A 76 -8.91 4.89 8.98
C GLY A 76 -9.15 5.51 7.60
N ALA A 77 -10.21 6.30 7.45
CA ALA A 77 -10.58 6.92 6.17
C ALA A 77 -11.04 8.36 6.35
N MET A 78 -10.76 9.21 5.37
CA MET A 78 -11.22 10.61 5.32
C MET A 78 -11.37 11.06 3.87
N LYS A 79 -12.28 12.00 3.62
CA LYS A 79 -12.29 12.75 2.34
C LYS A 79 -11.41 13.98 2.50
N TRP A 80 -10.39 14.11 1.64
CA TRP A 80 -9.38 15.16 1.76
C TRP A 80 -9.08 15.76 0.39
N ASN A 81 -9.20 17.08 0.26
CA ASN A 81 -8.93 17.83 -0.98
C ASN A 81 -9.55 17.19 -2.24
N GLY A 82 -10.81 16.75 -2.14
CA GLY A 82 -11.54 16.13 -3.24
C GLY A 82 -11.20 14.66 -3.52
N LYS A 83 -10.22 14.07 -2.81
CA LYS A 83 -9.82 12.66 -2.91
C LYS A 83 -10.33 11.84 -1.73
N TYR A 84 -10.29 10.52 -1.89
CA TYR A 84 -10.54 9.55 -0.82
C TYR A 84 -9.21 9.09 -0.26
N ILE A 85 -8.92 9.37 1.00
CA ILE A 85 -7.68 8.96 1.65
C ILE A 85 -7.95 7.88 2.70
N LEU A 86 -7.01 6.96 2.82
CA LEU A 86 -6.93 5.95 3.87
C LEU A 86 -5.64 6.16 4.64
N VAL A 87 -5.73 6.15 5.97
CA VAL A 87 -4.56 5.89 6.82
C VAL A 87 -4.51 4.39 7.08
N VAL A 88 -3.63 3.73 6.34
CA VAL A 88 -3.56 2.28 6.27
C VAL A 88 -2.60 1.78 7.35
N ARG A 89 -3.02 0.80 8.14
CA ARG A 89 -2.10 -0.01 8.92
C ARG A 89 -1.43 -1.01 7.97
N VAL A 90 -0.13 -0.84 7.77
CA VAL A 90 0.70 -1.76 7.00
C VAL A 90 1.51 -2.60 7.97
N GLU A 91 1.41 -3.92 7.88
CA GLU A 91 2.21 -4.84 8.69
C GLU A 91 3.38 -5.37 7.85
N GLY A 92 4.60 -5.17 8.34
CA GLY A 92 5.82 -5.77 7.79
C GLY A 92 5.94 -7.25 8.11
N VAL A 93 6.79 -7.98 7.39
CA VAL A 93 7.12 -9.38 7.72
C VAL A 93 7.82 -9.53 9.08
N ASP A 94 8.33 -8.43 9.63
CA ASP A 94 8.87 -8.30 10.99
C ASP A 94 7.80 -8.24 12.09
N ARG A 95 6.52 -8.36 11.71
CA ARG A 95 5.33 -8.29 12.59
C ARG A 95 5.10 -6.93 13.24
N LYS A 96 5.76 -5.87 12.76
CA LYS A 96 5.50 -4.49 13.18
C LYS A 96 4.55 -3.83 12.20
N SER A 97 3.70 -2.97 12.76
CA SER A 97 2.77 -2.14 12.01
C SER A 97 3.26 -0.71 12.00
N PHE A 98 3.09 -0.06 10.84
CA PHE A 98 3.27 1.37 10.66
C PHE A 98 2.09 1.93 9.86
N PHE A 99 1.95 3.25 9.85
CA PHE A 99 0.90 3.90 9.09
C PHE A 99 1.42 4.41 7.76
N ALA A 100 0.61 4.29 6.72
CA ALA A 100 0.89 4.90 5.43
C ALA A 100 -0.40 5.46 4.82
N ILE A 101 -0.30 6.60 4.16
CA ILE A 101 -1.44 7.19 3.46
C ILE A 101 -1.56 6.56 2.08
N ALA A 102 -2.76 6.08 1.74
CA ALA A 102 -3.13 5.72 0.38
C ALA A 102 -4.29 6.59 -0.10
N GLU A 103 -4.22 7.10 -1.32
CA GLU A 103 -5.25 7.96 -1.89
C GLU A 103 -5.84 7.38 -3.17
N SER A 104 -7.13 7.64 -3.39
CA SER A 104 -7.87 7.29 -4.59
C SER A 104 -8.67 8.47 -5.11
N PRO A 105 -8.79 8.63 -6.44
CA PRO A 105 -9.66 9.64 -7.05
C PRO A 105 -11.16 9.31 -6.92
N ASN A 106 -11.53 8.06 -6.63
CA ASN A 106 -12.94 7.62 -6.70
C ASN A 106 -13.42 6.75 -5.52
N GLY A 107 -12.51 6.30 -4.65
CA GLY A 107 -12.83 5.60 -3.40
C GLY A 107 -13.09 4.09 -3.54
N VAL A 108 -12.99 3.50 -4.74
CA VAL A 108 -13.30 2.08 -4.98
C VAL A 108 -12.23 1.31 -5.75
N ASP A 109 -11.31 2.02 -6.38
CA ASP A 109 -10.09 1.50 -7.02
C ASP A 109 -9.03 2.61 -7.13
N ASN A 110 -7.91 2.35 -7.82
CA ASN A 110 -6.85 3.33 -8.04
C ASN A 110 -6.27 3.92 -6.74
N PHE A 111 -6.30 3.16 -5.65
CA PHE A 111 -5.60 3.54 -4.42
C PHE A 111 -4.09 3.41 -4.63
N ARG A 112 -3.36 4.48 -4.30
CA ARG A 112 -1.89 4.53 -4.38
C ARG A 112 -1.35 5.06 -3.06
N PHE A 113 -0.37 4.35 -2.50
CA PHE A 113 0.37 4.87 -1.36
C PHE A 113 1.14 6.13 -1.76
N TRP A 114 1.26 7.08 -0.84
CA TRP A 114 2.26 8.15 -0.95
C TRP A 114 3.67 7.56 -0.93
N ASP A 115 4.65 8.33 -1.43
CA ASP A 115 6.03 7.85 -1.58
C ASP A 115 6.65 7.38 -0.26
N PHE A 116 6.28 8.01 0.85
CA PHE A 116 6.77 7.70 2.18
C PHE A 116 5.61 7.34 3.14
N PRO A 117 5.84 6.40 4.07
CA PRO A 117 4.91 6.15 5.17
C PRO A 117 4.87 7.34 6.15
N VAL A 118 3.91 7.30 7.08
CA VAL A 118 3.77 8.31 8.12
C VAL A 118 4.91 8.16 9.13
N THR A 119 5.59 9.27 9.42
CA THR A 119 6.50 9.37 10.58
C THR A 119 5.70 9.86 11.78
N ILE A 120 5.67 9.08 12.86
CA ILE A 120 4.98 9.43 14.10
C ILE A 120 6.04 9.51 15.21
N PRO A 121 6.12 10.64 15.94
CA PRO A 121 7.01 10.73 17.09
C PRO A 121 6.52 9.81 18.21
N GLU A 122 7.46 9.25 18.96
CA GLU A 122 7.14 8.48 20.17
C GLU A 122 6.58 9.37 21.28
N THR A 123 5.91 8.76 22.24
CA THR A 123 5.58 9.42 23.50
C THR A 123 6.77 9.37 24.47
N GLU A 124 6.61 9.89 25.69
CA GLU A 124 7.64 9.77 26.74
C GLU A 124 8.00 8.31 27.04
N THR A 125 7.06 7.39 26.85
CA THR A 125 7.30 5.94 26.92
C THR A 125 7.25 5.36 25.51
N PRO A 126 8.36 4.82 24.97
CA PRO A 126 8.41 4.29 23.62
C PRO A 126 7.38 3.18 23.36
N ASP A 127 6.66 3.31 22.25
CA ASP A 127 5.67 2.33 21.81
C ASP A 127 6.33 1.20 21.01
N THR A 128 5.94 -0.04 21.30
CA THR A 128 6.48 -1.21 20.58
C THR A 128 5.75 -1.49 19.26
N ASN A 129 4.50 -1.03 19.12
CA ASN A 129 3.69 -1.18 17.91
C ASN A 129 2.54 -0.15 17.92
N VAL A 130 2.20 0.41 16.76
CA VAL A 130 1.08 1.34 16.61
C VAL A 130 0.10 0.84 15.54
N TYR A 131 -1.21 0.97 15.79
CA TYR A 131 -2.22 0.38 14.91
C TYR A 131 -3.59 1.05 15.02
N ASP A 132 -4.41 0.84 13.99
CA ASP A 132 -5.85 1.13 13.93
C ASP A 132 -6.24 2.61 14.20
N MET A 133 -5.52 3.54 13.58
CA MET A 133 -5.79 4.99 13.66
C MET A 133 -7.17 5.36 13.08
N ARG A 134 -7.87 6.28 13.76
CA ARG A 134 -9.09 6.94 13.25
C ARG A 134 -8.75 8.40 12.95
N LEU A 135 -9.06 8.85 11.73
CA LEU A 135 -8.92 10.25 11.35
C LEU A 135 -10.18 11.01 11.74
N THR A 136 -10.01 12.21 12.28
CA THR A 136 -11.10 13.13 12.65
C THR A 136 -10.86 14.49 12.00
N ALA A 137 -11.94 15.20 11.67
CA ALA A 137 -11.89 16.55 11.11
C ALA A 137 -11.96 17.62 12.19
#